data_AF-A0A2N3NHB8-F1
#
_entry.id   AF-A0A2N3NHB8-F1
#
_cell.length_a   1.000
_cell.length_b   1.000
_cell.length_c   1.000
_cell.angle_alpha   90.00
_cell.angle_beta   90.00
_cell.angle_gamma   90.00
#
_symmetry.space_group_name_H-M   'P 1'
#
loop_
_entity.id
_entity.type
_entity.pdbx_description
1 polymer ?
#
loop_
_entity_poly.entity_id
_entity_poly.type
_entity_poly.pdbx_seq_one_letter_code
_entity_poly.pdbx_strand_id
1 'polypeptide(L)'
;MTIRATKFTPEVLLSAPRRGQGLPNPAGTTVLYTSSTYSFESHSKADQIRLLNVETGETTVISESSSLKDPTWIGDTEVLLLDHSGNGDSTTSIVYLDVTKGR
;
A
#
# COMPACT_ATOMS: atom_id res chain seq x y z
N MET A 1 8.47 -8.44 0.78
CA MET A 1 9.76 -8.80 1.39
C MET A 1 9.53 -9.31 2.80
N THR A 2 10.22 -10.36 3.20
CA THR A 2 10.21 -10.89 4.57
C THR A 2 11.61 -10.77 5.12
N ILE A 3 11.84 -9.93 6.14
CA ILE A 3 13.15 -9.82 6.79
C ILE A 3 13.31 -11.06 7.68
N ARG A 4 14.22 -11.96 7.31
CA ARG A 4 14.61 -13.11 8.14
C ARG A 4 15.83 -12.72 8.97
N ALA A 5 15.59 -12.10 10.13
CA ALA A 5 16.66 -11.73 11.04
C ALA A 5 16.98 -12.88 12.00
N THR A 6 18.27 -13.09 12.27
CA THR A 6 18.75 -14.05 13.28
C THR A 6 18.80 -13.43 14.68
N LYS A 7 18.68 -12.10 14.79
CA LYS A 7 18.64 -11.31 16.04
C LYS A 7 17.61 -10.18 15.91
N PHE A 8 16.79 -10.00 16.94
CA PHE A 8 15.73 -8.97 16.99
C PHE A 8 16.24 -7.69 17.68
N THR A 9 17.09 -6.92 17.00
CA THR A 9 17.53 -5.61 17.52
C THR A 9 16.44 -4.54 17.31
N PRO A 10 16.48 -3.40 18.03
CA PRO A 10 15.56 -2.30 17.79
C PRO A 10 15.54 -1.83 16.33
N GLU A 11 16.71 -1.75 15.68
CA GLU A 11 16.84 -1.35 14.28
C GLU A 11 16.15 -2.35 13.35
N VAL A 12 16.31 -3.66 13.60
CA VAL A 12 15.62 -4.71 12.84
C VAL A 12 14.10 -4.62 13.02
N LEU A 13 13.63 -4.41 14.25
CA LEU A 13 12.21 -4.30 14.55
C LEU A 13 11.58 -3.05 13.93
N LEU A 14 12.30 -1.92 13.95
CA LEU A 14 11.82 -0.65 13.40
C LEU A 14 11.94 -0.57 11.87
N SER A 15 12.84 -1.33 11.26
CA SER A 15 12.97 -1.47 9.79
C SER A 15 12.08 -2.56 9.20
N ALA A 16 11.40 -3.36 10.02
CA ALA A 16 10.47 -4.37 9.53
C ALA A 16 9.26 -3.72 8.83
N PRO A 17 8.78 -4.28 7.70
CA PRO A 17 7.59 -3.77 7.02
C PRO A 17 6.36 -3.80 7.94
N ARG A 18 5.71 -2.66 8.12
CA ARG A 18 4.48 -2.51 8.89
C ARG A 18 3.29 -2.47 7.94
N ARG A 19 2.40 -3.46 8.07
CA ARG A 19 1.19 -3.53 7.27
C ARG A 19 0.03 -2.83 7.98
N GLY A 20 -0.74 -2.06 7.23
CA GLY A 20 -2.00 -1.48 7.68
C GLY A 20 -3.15 -2.47 7.62
N GLN A 21 -4.37 -1.94 7.79
CA GLN A 21 -5.60 -2.72 7.67
C GLN A 21 -5.74 -3.31 6.25
N GLY A 22 -6.26 -4.54 6.18
CA GLY A 22 -6.72 -5.15 4.94
C GLY A 22 -8.16 -4.73 4.62
N LEU A 23 -8.38 -4.24 3.41
CA LEU A 23 -9.67 -3.82 2.87
C LEU A 23 -10.08 -4.80 1.76
N PRO A 24 -10.93 -5.81 2.03
CA PRO A 24 -11.40 -6.72 1.00
C PRO A 24 -12.30 -5.99 -0.01
N ASN A 25 -12.26 -6.41 -1.27
CA ASN A 25 -13.26 -6.00 -2.26
C ASN A 25 -14.63 -6.65 -1.95
N PRO A 26 -15.74 -6.17 -2.54
CA PRO A 26 -17.07 -6.71 -2.27
C PRO A 26 -17.19 -8.23 -2.48
N ALA A 27 -16.57 -8.78 -3.52
CA ALA A 27 -16.51 -10.22 -3.77
C ALA A 27 -15.60 -11.01 -2.79
N GLY A 28 -14.77 -10.34 -1.99
CA GLY A 28 -13.83 -10.98 -1.05
C GLY A 28 -12.68 -11.75 -1.71
N THR A 29 -12.43 -11.54 -3.01
CA THR A 29 -11.40 -12.22 -3.80
C THR A 29 -10.04 -11.54 -3.74
N THR A 30 -10.03 -10.23 -3.46
CA THR A 30 -8.81 -9.45 -3.33
C THR A 30 -8.86 -8.51 -2.12
N VAL A 31 -7.69 -8.17 -1.58
CA VAL A 31 -7.56 -7.31 -0.39
C VAL A 31 -6.53 -6.21 -0.65
N LEU A 32 -6.94 -4.94 -0.54
CA LEU A 32 -6.02 -3.82 -0.51
C LEU A 32 -5.43 -3.64 0.88
N TYR A 33 -4.16 -3.29 0.98
CA TYR A 33 -3.53 -2.91 2.23
C TYR A 33 -2.36 -1.97 2.00
N THR A 34 -2.01 -1.20 3.02
CA THR A 34 -0.80 -0.38 3.02
C THR A 34 0.37 -1.13 3.63
N SER A 35 1.59 -0.87 3.16
CA SER A 35 2.83 -1.37 3.75
C SER A 35 3.84 -0.25 3.82
N SER A 36 4.30 0.07 5.02
CA SER A 36 5.30 1.11 5.26
C SER A 36 6.58 0.50 5.81
N THR A 37 7.73 0.95 5.32
CA THR A 37 9.05 0.47 5.76
C THR A 37 9.96 1.67 6.02
N TYR A 38 10.70 1.67 7.12
CA TYR A 38 11.71 2.69 7.40
C TYR A 38 13.11 2.14 7.12
N SER A 39 13.91 2.90 6.39
CA SER A 39 15.32 2.60 6.15
C SER A 39 16.19 3.48 7.04
N PHE A 40 17.03 2.86 7.87
CA PHE A 40 18.04 3.57 8.66
C PHE A 40 19.22 4.04 7.80
N GLU A 41 19.44 3.46 6.62
CA GLU A 41 20.51 3.85 5.69
C GLU A 41 20.18 5.15 4.98
N SER A 42 18.97 5.25 4.42
CA SER A 42 18.51 6.46 3.72
C SER A 42 17.78 7.45 4.62
N HIS A 43 17.56 7.10 5.89
CA HIS A 43 16.77 7.86 6.85
C HIS A 43 15.36 8.25 6.35
N SER A 44 14.73 7.40 5.54
CA SER A 44 13.45 7.69 4.89
C SER A 44 12.44 6.55 5.03
N LYS A 45 11.16 6.89 4.85
CA LYS A 45 10.05 5.92 4.80
C LYS A 45 9.67 5.65 3.36
N ALA A 46 9.39 4.39 3.05
CA ALA A 46 8.72 3.97 1.82
C ALA A 46 7.31 3.48 2.16
N ASP A 47 6.31 4.07 1.50
CA ASP A 47 4.90 3.68 1.61
C ASP A 47 4.47 2.99 0.33
N GLN A 48 3.74 1.89 0.46
CA GLN A 48 3.18 1.16 -0.67
C GLN A 48 1.72 0.85 -0.43
N ILE A 49 0.91 0.94 -1.49
CA ILE A 49 -0.42 0.33 -1.56
C ILE A 49 -0.25 -0.98 -2.32
N ARG A 50 -0.74 -2.08 -1.74
CA ARG A 50 -0.61 -3.42 -2.28
C ARG A 50 -1.97 -4.09 -2.39
N LEU A 51 -2.08 -4.97 -3.39
CA LEU A 51 -3.23 -5.84 -3.60
C LEU A 51 -2.82 -7.29 -3.33
N LEU A 52 -3.54 -7.97 -2.46
CA LEU A 52 -3.41 -9.41 -2.19
C LEU A 52 -4.52 -10.16 -2.94
N ASN A 53 -4.16 -11.18 -3.71
CA ASN A 53 -5.12 -12.19 -4.16
C ASN A 53 -5.34 -13.19 -3.01
N VAL A 54 -6.60 -13.39 -2.61
CA VAL A 54 -6.94 -14.21 -1.43
C VAL A 54 -6.71 -15.70 -1.69
N GLU A 55 -6.96 -16.15 -2.92
CA GLU A 55 -6.83 -17.56 -3.29
C GLU A 55 -5.36 -17.99 -3.42
N THR A 56 -4.55 -17.20 -4.13
CA THR A 56 -3.15 -17.55 -4.41
C THR A 56 -2.17 -17.06 -3.35
N GLY A 57 -2.56 -16.07 -2.55
CA GLY A 57 -1.67 -15.38 -1.62
C GLY A 57 -0.66 -14.44 -2.28
N GLU A 58 -0.74 -14.27 -3.61
CA GLU A 58 0.16 -13.37 -4.35
C GLU A 58 -0.15 -11.90 -4.07
N THR A 59 0.90 -11.08 -4.05
CA THR A 59 0.76 -9.64 -3.81
C THR A 59 1.34 -8.82 -4.94
N THR A 60 0.58 -7.83 -5.41
CA THR A 60 1.01 -6.85 -6.42
C THR A 60 1.16 -5.47 -5.78
N VAL A 61 2.14 -4.69 -6.23
CA VAL A 61 2.26 -3.28 -5.84
C VAL A 61 1.36 -2.45 -6.76
N ILE A 62 0.46 -1.67 -6.16
CA ILE A 62 -0.46 -0.79 -6.87
C ILE A 62 0.10 0.63 -6.96
N SER A 63 0.74 1.09 -5.90
CA SER A 63 1.38 2.40 -5.84
C SER A 63 2.53 2.38 -4.85
N GLU A 64 3.59 3.13 -5.17
CA GLU A 64 4.69 3.48 -4.27
C GLU A 64 4.71 4.98 -3.95
N SER A 65 3.71 5.73 -4.42
CA SER A 65 3.60 7.16 -4.12
C SER A 65 3.08 7.36 -2.71
N SER A 66 3.85 8.09 -1.90
CA SER A 66 3.40 8.52 -0.57
C SER A 66 2.26 9.54 -0.63
N SER A 67 1.99 10.14 -1.80
CA SER A 67 0.88 11.10 -1.98
C SER A 67 -0.49 10.42 -2.08
N LEU A 68 -0.52 9.14 -2.49
CA LEU A 68 -1.75 8.38 -2.65
C LEU A 68 -2.15 7.73 -1.31
N LYS A 69 -3.35 8.05 -0.86
CA LYS A 69 -3.90 7.63 0.44
C LYS A 69 -5.33 7.13 0.30
N ASP A 70 -5.81 6.50 1.38
CA ASP A 70 -7.21 6.12 1.60
C ASP A 70 -7.87 5.35 0.44
N PRO A 71 -7.28 4.21 0.01
CA PRO A 71 -7.88 3.37 -1.02
C PRO A 71 -9.28 2.91 -0.57
N THR A 72 -10.28 3.16 -1.42
CA THR A 72 -11.67 2.81 -1.18
C THR A 72 -12.23 2.05 -2.37
N TRP A 73 -12.74 0.83 -2.14
CA TRP A 73 -13.45 0.08 -3.16
C TRP A 73 -14.76 0.76 -3.54
N ILE A 74 -14.99 0.91 -4.85
CA ILE A 74 -16.27 1.36 -5.42
C ILE A 74 -16.89 0.32 -6.35
N GLY A 75 -16.18 -0.80 -6.57
CA GLY A 75 -16.62 -1.99 -7.29
C GLY A 75 -15.73 -3.17 -6.93
N ASP A 76 -15.89 -4.29 -7.65
CA ASP A 76 -15.04 -5.46 -7.45
C ASP A 76 -13.60 -5.27 -7.93
N THR A 77 -13.40 -4.34 -8.86
CA THR A 77 -12.10 -4.04 -9.48
C THR A 77 -11.73 -2.57 -9.39
N GLU A 78 -12.69 -1.72 -9.06
CA GLU A 78 -12.58 -0.27 -9.11
C GLU A 78 -12.31 0.31 -7.73
N VAL A 79 -11.30 1.18 -7.67
CA VAL A 79 -10.80 1.80 -6.45
C VAL A 79 -10.70 3.31 -6.65
N LEU A 80 -11.13 4.06 -5.65
CA LEU A 80 -10.82 5.48 -5.51
C LEU A 80 -9.68 5.68 -4.51
N LEU A 81 -8.79 6.61 -4.82
CA LEU A 81 -7.65 7.02 -3.99
C LEU A 81 -7.68 8.54 -3.84
N LEU A 82 -7.22 9.02 -2.69
CA LEU A 82 -6.96 10.44 -2.49
C LEU A 82 -5.51 10.75 -2.86
N ASP A 83 -5.29 11.76 -3.70
CA ASP A 83 -3.97 12.21 -4.09
C ASP A 83 -3.67 13.61 -3.53
N HIS A 84 -2.63 13.68 -2.73
CA HIS A 84 -2.11 14.91 -2.12
C HIS A 84 -0.87 15.46 -2.84
N SER A 85 -0.63 15.05 -4.09
CA SER A 85 0.51 15.54 -4.90
C SER A 85 0.32 16.95 -5.48
N GLY A 86 -0.87 17.55 -5.31
CA GLY A 86 -1.21 18.84 -5.91
C GLY A 86 -0.29 19.99 -5.49
N ASN A 87 0.14 20.80 -6.45
CA ASN A 87 0.96 22.00 -6.22
C ASN A 87 0.12 23.13 -5.62
N GLY A 88 0.04 23.15 -4.29
CA GLY A 88 -0.56 24.24 -3.50
C GLY A 88 -0.99 23.74 -2.13
N ASP A 89 -0.75 24.55 -1.09
CA ASP A 89 -1.19 24.24 0.28
C ASP A 89 -2.71 23.96 0.25
N SER A 90 -3.11 22.69 0.43
CA SER A 90 -4.48 22.14 0.60
C SER A 90 -5.27 21.58 -0.60
N THR A 91 -4.68 21.31 -1.77
CA THR A 91 -5.43 20.58 -2.84
C THR A 91 -5.38 19.06 -2.64
N THR A 92 -6.55 18.41 -2.59
CA THR A 92 -6.68 16.94 -2.63
C THR A 92 -7.46 16.55 -3.88
N SER A 93 -6.88 15.69 -4.71
CA SER A 93 -7.53 15.15 -5.91
C SER A 93 -8.05 13.74 -5.65
N ILE A 94 -9.02 13.31 -6.44
CA ILE A 94 -9.53 11.93 -6.42
C ILE A 94 -9.00 11.22 -7.65
N VAL A 95 -8.37 10.07 -7.44
CA VAL A 95 -7.83 9.22 -8.51
C VAL A 95 -8.66 7.96 -8.59
N TYR A 96 -9.09 7.63 -9.81
CA TYR A 96 -9.74 6.37 -10.12
C TYR A 96 -8.72 5.35 -10.62
N LEU A 97 -8.84 4.11 -10.15
CA LEU A 97 -8.01 2.99 -10.55
C LEU A 97 -8.87 1.75 -10.79
N ASP A 98 -8.61 1.05 -11.89
CA ASP A 98 -9.09 -0.31 -12.14
C ASP A 98 -7.91 -1.27 -11.91
N VAL A 99 -7.99 -2.10 -10.87
CA VAL A 99 -6.88 -2.97 -10.45
C VAL A 99 -6.59 -4.13 -11.41
N THR A 100 -7.43 -4.32 -12.44
CA THR A 100 -7.22 -5.33 -13.49
C THR A 100 -6.54 -4.76 -14.73
N LYS A 101 -6.68 -3.45 -14.99
CA LYS A 101 -6.12 -2.77 -16.16
C LYS A 101 -4.75 -2.20 -15.81
N GLY A 102 -3.69 -2.83 -16.30
CA GLY A 102 -2.29 -2.48 -15.98
C GLY A 102 -1.40 -3.69 -15.71
N ARG A 103 -1.92 -4.91 -15.87
CA ARG A 103 -1.15 -6.15 -16.03
C ARG A 103 -0.79 -6.39 -17.48
#